data_AF-A0A1M4YB83-F1
#
_entry.id   AF-A0A1M4YB83-F1
#
_cell.length_a   1.000
_cell.length_b   1.000
_cell.length_c   1.000
_cell.angle_alpha   90.00
_cell.angle_beta   90.00
_cell.angle_gamma   90.00
#
_symmetry.space_group_name_H-M   'P 1'
#
loop_
_entity.id
_entity.type
_entity.pdbx_description
1 polymer ?
#
loop_
_entity_poly.entity_id
_entity_poly.type
_entity_poly.pdbx_seq_one_letter_code
_entity_poly.pdbx_strand_id
1 'polypeptide(L)'
;MTYSQFMITVPIDYLTCVLGTMHRIFNIKLDVYLIEELYAVCLKEDSNTWIVAEGSEELDCDPKIIVQSSEVYRELILNAMEFWNKTLKNNGFSPQFQIIHGEKEQHNMRQRLLDAYQKQWKEIVIAEEPLVPNR
;
A
#
# COMPACT_ATOMS: atom_id res chain seq x y z
N MET A 1 17.98 8.02 -4.82
CA MET A 1 17.87 7.01 -3.75
C MET A 1 17.02 5.88 -4.29
N THR A 2 17.33 4.63 -3.99
CA THR A 2 16.62 3.47 -4.53
C THR A 2 15.43 3.12 -3.64
N TYR A 3 14.22 3.38 -4.11
CA TYR A 3 12.98 2.94 -3.46
C TYR A 3 12.47 1.66 -4.13
N SER A 4 11.87 0.76 -3.33
CA SER A 4 11.21 -0.45 -3.82
C SER A 4 9.70 -0.27 -3.74
N GLN A 5 9.00 -0.71 -4.78
CA GLN A 5 7.55 -0.73 -4.80
C GLN A 5 7.04 -2.17 -4.91
N PHE A 6 6.05 -2.48 -4.10
CA PHE A 6 5.40 -3.77 -4.01
C PHE A 6 3.92 -3.61 -4.31
N MET A 7 3.35 -4.53 -5.07
CA MET A 7 1.92 -4.55 -5.36
C MET A 7 1.37 -5.94 -5.09
N ILE A 8 0.20 -6.01 -4.47
CA ILE A 8 -0.57 -7.25 -4.31
C ILE A 8 -2.05 -6.98 -4.56
N THR A 9 -2.70 -7.83 -5.37
CA THR A 9 -4.17 -7.84 -5.44
C THR A 9 -4.75 -8.61 -4.26
N VAL A 10 -5.80 -8.05 -3.67
CA VAL A 10 -6.39 -8.51 -2.41
C VAL A 10 -7.91 -8.40 -2.55
N PRO A 11 -8.69 -9.43 -2.17
CA PRO A 11 -10.14 -9.28 -2.11
C PRO A 11 -10.55 -8.15 -1.17
N ILE A 12 -11.63 -7.42 -1.47
CA ILE A 12 -12.06 -6.23 -0.72
C ILE A 12 -12.19 -6.51 0.79
N ASP A 13 -12.77 -7.66 1.16
CA ASP A 13 -12.96 -8.10 2.54
C ASP A 13 -11.64 -8.26 3.34
N TYR A 14 -10.51 -8.41 2.65
CA TYR A 14 -9.19 -8.62 3.24
C TYR A 14 -8.31 -7.36 3.22
N LEU A 15 -8.72 -6.28 2.56
CA LEU A 15 -7.93 -5.04 2.47
C LEU A 15 -7.54 -4.51 3.84
N THR A 16 -8.51 -4.41 4.75
CA THR A 16 -8.30 -3.95 6.13
C THR A 16 -7.27 -4.80 6.87
N CYS A 17 -7.30 -6.13 6.70
CA CYS A 17 -6.35 -7.03 7.35
C CYS A 17 -4.93 -6.82 6.82
N VAL A 18 -4.76 -6.72 5.50
CA VAL A 18 -3.45 -6.50 4.87
C VAL A 18 -2.90 -5.12 5.24
N LEU A 19 -3.73 -4.08 5.17
CA LEU A 19 -3.39 -2.72 5.61
C LEU A 19 -2.98 -2.69 7.08
N GLY A 20 -3.70 -3.39 7.96
CA GLY A 20 -3.36 -3.49 9.37
C GLY A 20 -1.95 -4.03 9.62
N THR A 21 -1.47 -4.99 8.81
CA THR A 21 -0.08 -5.45 8.88
C THR A 21 0.90 -4.35 8.49
N MET A 22 0.65 -3.63 7.39
CA MET A 22 1.54 -2.57 6.90
C MET A 22 1.60 -1.40 7.89
N HIS A 23 0.46 -1.00 8.46
CA HIS A 23 0.38 0.00 9.51
C HIS A 23 1.21 -0.35 10.74
N ARG A 24 1.24 -1.64 11.13
CA ARG A 24 2.08 -2.11 12.23
C ARG A 24 3.57 -2.04 11.90
N ILE A 25 3.98 -2.38 10.67
CA ILE A 25 5.38 -2.26 10.23
C ILE A 25 5.83 -0.79 10.29
N PHE A 26 4.95 0.11 9.86
CA PHE A 26 5.20 1.55 9.84
C PHE A 26 4.92 2.24 11.17
N ASN A 27 4.44 1.51 12.17
CA ASN A 27 4.10 2.02 13.49
C ASN A 27 3.15 3.23 13.42
N ILE A 28 2.12 3.15 12.58
CA ILE A 28 1.11 4.21 12.36
C ILE A 28 -0.30 3.68 12.64
N LYS A 29 -1.21 4.56 13.04
CA LYS A 29 -2.61 4.18 13.31
C LYS A 29 -3.32 3.87 11.99
N LEU A 30 -4.06 2.76 11.94
CA LEU A 30 -4.99 2.51 10.83
C LEU A 30 -6.31 3.19 11.14
N ASP A 31 -6.75 4.11 10.28
CA ASP A 31 -8.10 4.65 10.31
C ASP A 31 -8.96 3.91 9.28
N VAL A 32 -9.72 2.93 9.79
CA VAL A 32 -10.43 1.93 9.00
C VAL A 32 -11.65 2.51 8.28
N TYR A 33 -12.16 3.66 8.74
CA TYR A 33 -13.35 4.30 8.16
C TYR A 33 -13.09 5.01 6.84
N LEU A 34 -11.83 5.10 6.40
CA LEU A 34 -11.42 5.85 5.21
C LEU A 34 -11.25 5.00 3.94
N ILE A 35 -11.45 3.67 4.03
CA ILE A 35 -11.26 2.76 2.88
C ILE A 35 -12.60 2.58 2.14
N GLU A 36 -13.14 3.66 1.59
CA GLU A 36 -14.35 3.59 0.75
C GLU A 36 -14.02 3.52 -0.75
N GLU A 37 -12.86 4.06 -1.18
CA GLU A 37 -12.44 4.09 -2.59
C GLU A 37 -10.92 3.99 -2.73
N LEU A 38 -10.21 5.04 -2.28
CA LEU A 38 -8.76 5.16 -2.41
C LEU A 38 -8.19 5.70 -1.09
N TYR A 39 -7.38 4.89 -0.45
CA TYR A 39 -6.72 5.19 0.81
C TYR A 39 -5.23 5.40 0.56
N ALA A 40 -4.64 6.46 1.12
CA ALA A 40 -3.19 6.67 1.06
C ALA A 40 -2.63 7.25 2.36
N VAL A 41 -1.48 6.71 2.79
CA VAL A 41 -0.75 7.22 3.95
C VAL A 41 0.73 7.30 3.63
N CYS A 42 1.38 8.38 4.08
CA CYS A 42 2.82 8.54 3.98
C CYS A 42 3.44 8.75 5.36
N LEU A 43 4.67 8.26 5.52
CA LEU A 43 5.43 8.51 6.74
C LEU A 43 5.90 9.96 6.78
N LYS A 44 5.64 10.66 7.88
CA LYS A 44 6.06 12.07 8.06
C LYS A 44 7.58 12.24 7.96
N GLU A 45 8.34 11.28 8.48
CA GLU A 45 9.82 11.30 8.50
C GLU A 45 10.45 10.77 7.21
N ASP A 46 9.69 10.06 6.39
CA ASP A 46 10.17 9.47 5.13
C ASP A 46 9.10 9.53 4.04
N SER A 47 9.12 10.63 3.28
CA SER A 47 8.20 10.86 2.16
C SER A 47 8.28 9.81 1.03
N ASN A 48 9.33 8.97 1.00
CA ASN A 48 9.46 7.90 0.03
C ASN A 48 8.82 6.58 0.48
N THR A 49 8.36 6.51 1.72
CA THR A 49 7.65 5.36 2.26
C THR A 49 6.18 5.69 2.44
N TRP A 50 5.33 4.96 1.72
CA TRP A 50 3.89 5.19 1.70
C TRP A 50 3.13 3.92 1.33
N ILE A 51 1.85 3.89 1.70
CA ILE A 51 0.87 2.86 1.33
C ILE A 51 -0.22 3.54 0.50
N VAL A 52 -0.63 2.88 -0.59
CA VAL A 52 -1.88 3.18 -1.30
C VAL A 52 -2.69 1.89 -1.34
N ALA A 53 -3.94 1.95 -0.90
CA ALA A 53 -4.90 0.88 -1.10
C ALA A 53 -6.05 1.39 -1.96
N GLU A 54 -6.40 0.58 -2.94
CA GLU A 54 -7.47 0.83 -3.89
C GLU A 54 -8.50 -0.28 -3.69
N GLY A 55 -9.70 0.14 -3.32
CA GLY A 55 -10.79 -0.74 -2.87
C GLY A 55 -12.09 -0.54 -3.64
N SER A 56 -12.10 0.24 -4.73
CA SER A 56 -13.35 0.52 -5.43
C SER A 56 -13.78 -0.66 -6.28
N GLU A 57 -15.06 -1.00 -6.16
CA GLU A 57 -15.73 -1.95 -7.06
C GLU A 57 -16.04 -1.32 -8.44
N GLU A 58 -15.95 0.01 -8.57
CA GLU A 58 -16.39 0.74 -9.77
C GLU A 58 -15.36 0.72 -10.91
N LEU A 59 -14.08 0.47 -10.62
CA LEU A 59 -13.01 0.58 -11.62
C LEU A 59 -12.76 -0.70 -12.45
N ASP A 60 -13.62 -1.72 -12.36
CA ASP A 60 -13.50 -2.98 -13.10
C ASP A 60 -12.10 -3.62 -12.94
N CYS A 61 -11.42 -3.33 -11.83
CA CYS A 61 -10.07 -3.78 -11.52
C CYS A 61 -10.03 -4.44 -10.14
N ASP A 62 -9.24 -5.51 -10.02
CA ASP A 62 -9.07 -6.18 -8.73
C ASP A 62 -8.52 -5.18 -7.69
N PRO A 63 -9.14 -5.12 -6.49
CA PRO A 63 -8.64 -4.29 -5.41
C PRO A 63 -7.20 -4.66 -5.08
N LYS A 64 -6.40 -3.66 -4.72
CA LYS A 64 -4.96 -3.81 -4.60
C LYS A 64 -4.35 -2.90 -3.57
N ILE A 65 -3.23 -3.35 -3.03
CA ILE A 65 -2.39 -2.59 -2.14
C ILE A 65 -1.03 -2.41 -2.80
N ILE A 66 -0.60 -1.16 -2.84
CA ILE A 66 0.69 -0.73 -3.35
C ILE A 66 1.45 -0.10 -2.19
N VAL A 67 2.66 -0.60 -1.94
CA VAL A 67 3.54 -0.03 -0.91
C VAL A 67 4.83 0.39 -1.58
N GLN A 68 5.20 1.66 -1.44
CA GLN A 68 6.54 2.13 -1.74
C GLN A 68 7.32 2.24 -0.43
N SER A 69 8.59 1.89 -0.49
CA SER A 69 9.46 1.92 0.67
C SER A 69 10.85 2.38 0.34
N SER A 70 11.43 3.11 1.28
CA SER A 70 12.87 3.27 1.38
C SER A 70 13.55 1.95 1.75
N GLU A 71 14.87 1.91 1.65
CA GLU A 71 15.67 0.73 1.93
C GLU A 71 15.48 0.19 3.36
N VAL A 72 15.17 1.07 4.32
CA VAL A 72 14.99 0.73 5.74
C VAL A 72 13.87 -0.28 5.95
N TYR A 73 12.75 -0.14 5.24
CA TYR A 73 11.57 -0.99 5.42
C TYR A 73 11.45 -2.12 4.40
N ARG A 74 12.32 -2.12 3.37
CA ARG A 74 12.19 -2.97 2.19
C ARG A 74 12.02 -4.45 2.52
N GLU A 75 12.88 -5.00 3.38
CA GLU A 75 12.87 -6.43 3.72
C GLU A 75 11.63 -6.82 4.54
N LEU A 76 11.24 -5.97 5.50
CA LEU A 76 10.03 -6.20 6.31
C LEU A 76 8.77 -6.21 5.44
N ILE A 77 8.65 -5.27 4.51
CA ILE A 77 7.51 -5.19 3.60
C ILE A 77 7.50 -6.39 2.65
N LEU A 78 8.65 -6.76 2.08
CA LEU A 78 8.75 -7.93 1.21
C LEU A 78 8.25 -9.19 1.94
N ASN A 79 8.75 -9.44 3.15
CA ASN A 79 8.34 -10.59 3.96
C ASN A 79 6.83 -10.58 4.26
N ALA A 80 6.26 -9.40 4.56
CA ALA A 80 4.83 -9.26 4.79
C ALA A 80 3.99 -9.48 3.54
N MET A 81 4.43 -8.97 2.38
CA MET A 81 3.77 -9.19 1.09
C MET A 81 3.80 -10.66 0.66
N GLU A 82 4.94 -11.34 0.84
CA GLU A 82 5.07 -12.77 0.58
C GLU A 82 4.18 -13.61 1.50
N PHE A 83 4.11 -13.25 2.78
CA PHE A 83 3.20 -13.88 3.74
C PHE A 83 1.73 -13.74 3.31
N TRP A 84 1.32 -12.55 2.89
CA TRP A 84 -0.05 -12.30 2.43
C TRP A 84 -0.37 -13.03 1.13
N ASN A 85 0.54 -13.00 0.16
CA ASN A 85 0.41 -13.76 -1.09
C ASN A 85 0.19 -15.25 -0.83
N LYS A 86 0.97 -15.84 0.09
CA LYS A 86 0.81 -17.25 0.50
C LYS A 86 -0.53 -17.48 1.22
N THR A 87 -0.91 -16.59 2.13
CA THR A 87 -2.15 -16.72 2.91
C THR A 87 -3.38 -16.63 2.02
N LEU A 88 -3.42 -15.69 1.08
CA LEU A 88 -4.52 -15.54 0.12
C LEU A 88 -4.64 -16.79 -0.78
N LYS A 89 -3.52 -17.32 -1.28
CA LYS A 89 -3.50 -18.58 -2.04
C LYS A 89 -4.05 -19.77 -1.24
N ASN A 90 -3.67 -19.88 0.03
CA ASN A 90 -4.17 -20.94 0.91
C ASN A 90 -5.69 -20.84 1.18
N ASN A 91 -6.27 -19.65 1.05
CA ASN A 91 -7.71 -19.42 1.18
C ASN A 91 -8.46 -19.52 -0.16
N GLY A 92 -7.82 -19.99 -1.23
CA GLY A 92 -8.45 -20.22 -2.53
C GLY A 92 -8.46 -19.02 -3.47
N PHE A 93 -7.80 -17.91 -3.12
CA PHE A 93 -7.69 -16.74 -3.99
C PHE A 93 -6.48 -16.85 -4.94
N SER A 94 -6.49 -16.03 -6.00
CA SER A 94 -5.40 -15.92 -6.97
C SER A 94 -4.76 -14.52 -6.94
N PRO A 95 -4.07 -14.14 -5.84
CA PRO A 95 -3.44 -12.83 -5.73
C PRO A 95 -2.32 -12.65 -6.77
N GLN A 96 -2.27 -11.47 -7.38
CA GLN A 96 -1.17 -11.02 -8.22
C GLN A 96 -0.19 -10.24 -7.37
N PHE A 97 0.94 -10.86 -7.02
CA PHE A 97 2.04 -10.20 -6.30
C PHE A 97 3.16 -9.82 -7.26
N GLN A 98 3.59 -8.56 -7.22
CA GLN A 98 4.65 -8.02 -8.08
C GLN A 98 5.61 -7.12 -7.28
N ILE A 99 6.88 -7.20 -7.64
CA ILE A 99 7.93 -6.26 -7.21
C ILE A 99 8.27 -5.39 -8.41
N ILE A 100 8.10 -4.08 -8.28
CA ILE A 100 8.24 -3.13 -9.39
C ILE A 100 9.60 -2.43 -9.25
N HIS A 101 10.42 -2.61 -10.29
CA HIS A 101 11.77 -2.09 -10.36
C HIS A 101 11.85 -0.91 -11.34
N GLY A 102 12.41 0.22 -10.92
CA GLY A 102 12.69 1.36 -11.77
C GLY A 102 11.80 2.58 -11.52
N GLU A 103 12.42 3.75 -11.33
CA GLU A 103 11.74 4.99 -10.90
C GLU A 103 10.59 5.40 -11.83
N LYS A 104 10.72 5.17 -13.14
CA LYS A 104 9.72 5.58 -14.14
C LYS A 104 8.43 4.76 -14.04
N GLU A 105 8.52 3.46 -13.80
CA GLU A 105 7.35 2.60 -13.65
C GLU A 105 6.61 2.90 -12.34
N GLN A 106 7.37 3.18 -11.28
CA GLN A 106 6.82 3.49 -9.96
C GLN A 106 6.02 4.80 -9.95
N HIS A 107 6.57 5.85 -10.57
CA HIS A 107 5.87 7.13 -10.69
C HIS A 107 4.57 7.01 -11.51
N ASN A 108 4.62 6.25 -12.60
CA ASN A 108 3.47 6.05 -13.49
C ASN A 108 2.31 5.35 -12.78
N MET A 109 2.56 4.39 -11.90
CA MET A 109 1.47 3.63 -11.28
C MET A 109 0.68 4.47 -10.26
N ARG A 110 1.38 5.26 -9.44
CA ARG A 110 0.74 6.21 -8.52
C ARG A 110 -0.08 7.25 -9.29
N GLN A 111 0.50 7.83 -10.35
CA GLN A 111 -0.20 8.86 -11.14
C GLN A 111 -1.42 8.31 -11.87
N ARG A 112 -1.34 7.11 -12.43
CA ARG A 112 -2.48 6.44 -13.10
C ARG A 112 -3.68 6.23 -12.16
N LEU A 113 -3.42 5.86 -10.90
CA LEU A 113 -4.48 5.72 -9.91
C LEU A 113 -5.12 7.07 -9.59
N LEU A 114 -4.30 8.08 -9.31
CA LEU A 114 -4.78 9.44 -9.08
C LEU A 114 -5.65 9.96 -10.23
N ASP A 115 -5.20 9.76 -11.47
CA ASP A 115 -5.93 10.18 -12.67
C ASP A 115 -7.27 9.43 -12.82
N ALA A 116 -7.30 8.11 -12.56
CA ALA A 116 -8.53 7.31 -12.62
C ALA A 116 -9.60 7.78 -11.62
N TYR A 117 -9.16 8.22 -10.44
CA TYR A 117 -10.04 8.76 -9.39
C TYR A 117 -10.28 10.27 -9.48
N GLN A 118 -9.65 10.97 -10.45
CA GLN A 118 -9.68 12.43 -10.56
C GLN A 118 -9.23 13.15 -9.27
N LYS A 119 -8.30 12.55 -8.52
CA LYS A 119 -7.77 13.08 -7.25
C LYS A 119 -6.30 13.45 -7.40
N GLN A 120 -5.84 14.45 -6.65
CA GLN A 120 -4.43 14.77 -6.49
C GLN A 120 -3.85 14.04 -5.28
N TRP A 121 -2.54 13.80 -5.28
CA TRP A 121 -1.85 13.13 -4.16
C TRP A 121 -2.18 13.76 -2.80
N LYS A 122 -2.17 15.09 -2.72
CA LYS A 122 -2.48 15.85 -1.49
C LYS A 122 -3.92 15.71 -0.99
N GLU A 123 -4.85 15.26 -1.84
CA GLU A 123 -6.27 15.13 -1.49
C GLU A 123 -6.57 13.78 -0.82
N ILE A 124 -5.70 12.78 -1.02
CA ILE A 124 -5.88 11.42 -0.48
C ILE A 124 -4.83 11.03 0.55
N VAL A 125 -3.70 11.74 0.61
CA VAL A 125 -2.57 11.39 1.47
C VAL A 125 -2.77 11.96 2.86
N ILE A 126 -2.68 11.06 3.83
CA ILE A 126 -2.63 11.39 5.25
C ILE A 126 -1.18 11.21 5.71
N ALA A 127 -0.57 12.26 6.21
CA ALA A 127 0.77 12.19 6.78
C ALA A 127 0.64 11.82 8.26
N GLU A 128 1.12 10.64 8.64
CA GLU A 128 0.96 10.11 10.00
C GLU A 128 2.22 10.27 10.84
N GLU A 129 2.02 10.55 12.13
CA GLU A 129 3.07 10.50 13.15
C GLU A 129 3.19 9.06 13.70
N PRO A 130 4.41 8.63 14.07
CA PRO A 130 4.61 7.31 14.65
C PRO A 130 3.86 7.19 15.98
N LEU A 131 3.15 6.07 16.17
CA LEU A 131 2.40 5.72 17.38
C LEU A 131 3.29 5.60 18.62
N VAL A 132 4.53 5.14 18.42
CA VAL A 132 5.54 4.97 19.46
C VAL A 132 6.83 5.63 18.95
N PRO A 133 7.55 6.42 19.77
CA PRO A 133 8.84 6.96 19.37
C PRO A 133 9.78 5.81 18.96
N ASN A 134 10.40 5.93 17.78
CA ASN A 134 11.45 4.99 17.38
C ASN A 134 12.61 5.13 18.37
N ARG A 135 13.07 4.00 18.93
CA ARG A 135 14.15 3.94 19.93
C ARG A 135 15.51 4.29 19.32
#